data_AF-A0A0A2WS19-F1
#
_entry.id   AF-A0A0A2WS19-F1
#
_cell.length_a   1.000
_cell.length_b   1.000
_cell.length_c   1.000
_cell.angle_alpha   90.00
_cell.angle_beta   90.00
_cell.angle_gamma   90.00
#
_symmetry.space_group_name_H-M   'P 1'
#
loop_
_entity.id
_entity.type
_entity.pdbx_description
1 polymer ?
#
loop_
_entity_poly.entity_id
_entity_poly.type
_entity_poly.pdbx_seq_one_letter_code
_entity_poly.pdbx_strand_id
1 'polypeptide(L)'
;MKRGIGVLLGLAWALAQGVSLPEPQGPVVEAGSPTVSATFRVQGCARDQRGQVVCALQIQSTARTNQQVTVLHQSVRAISARGFSYPGYLDVEGGQVEANRTVFALPAGARLVGKVVLPKVAAEENFLAALYLGGLEFRGLPIGQAAPAQPAPQAQPQAQTAEGWKATVGPFTLELAGEPALVCCTWVVIPLLVVSNQDARLQIGSNFRMIFPNGIQRTGGEARVPGDNWDFIAGIPMKVFLYIVASSEDEQNDRITYLEFWVHDGKDWQKVVWRDIPWPKKK
;
A
#
# COMPACT_ATOMS: atom_id res chain seq x y z
N MET A 1 22.30 26.37 -77.22
CA MET A 1 21.94 25.05 -77.78
C MET A 1 21.72 24.11 -76.62
N LYS A 2 20.46 23.66 -76.43
CA LYS A 2 20.01 22.25 -76.51
C LYS A 2 20.43 21.33 -75.34
N ARG A 3 19.38 20.85 -74.65
CA ARG A 3 19.14 19.47 -74.14
C ARG A 3 20.05 19.04 -72.96
N GLY A 4 19.56 18.65 -71.79
CA GLY A 4 18.35 17.87 -71.49
C GLY A 4 18.76 16.41 -71.16
N ILE A 5 18.13 15.86 -70.10
CA ILE A 5 18.18 14.46 -69.60
C ILE A 5 19.38 14.22 -68.65
N GLY A 6 19.24 13.84 -67.38
CA GLY A 6 18.16 13.14 -66.69
C GLY A 6 18.64 11.72 -66.34
N VAL A 7 19.05 11.48 -65.09
CA VAL A 7 19.06 10.14 -64.50
C VAL A 7 18.58 10.26 -63.05
N LEU A 8 17.32 9.85 -62.87
CA LEU A 8 16.73 9.46 -61.58
C LEU A 8 17.30 8.09 -61.21
N LEU A 9 17.98 8.00 -60.06
CA LEU A 9 18.24 6.76 -59.36
C LEU A 9 17.63 6.89 -57.98
N GLY A 10 16.50 6.22 -57.81
CA GLY A 10 15.81 6.04 -56.54
C GLY A 10 16.35 4.84 -55.75
N LEU A 11 15.67 4.62 -54.61
CA LEU A 11 15.76 3.51 -53.65
C LEU A 11 16.94 3.63 -52.68
N ALA A 12 16.78 3.60 -51.35
CA ALA A 12 15.65 3.17 -50.54
C ALA A 12 15.65 3.95 -49.20
N TRP A 13 14.57 4.69 -48.94
CA TRP A 13 14.20 5.05 -47.58
C TRP A 13 13.34 3.90 -47.05
N ALA A 14 13.97 2.95 -46.37
CA ALA A 14 13.23 2.00 -45.54
C ALA A 14 12.73 2.78 -44.32
N LEU A 15 11.54 3.38 -44.46
CA LEU A 15 10.73 3.79 -43.32
C LEU A 15 10.37 2.52 -42.55
N ALA A 16 11.17 2.19 -41.55
CA ALA A 16 10.71 1.40 -40.44
C ALA A 16 9.55 2.21 -39.80
N GLN A 17 8.34 1.94 -40.27
CA GLN A 17 7.13 2.27 -39.53
C GLN A 17 7.19 1.42 -38.27
N GLY A 18 7.88 1.94 -37.27
CA GLY A 18 7.74 1.47 -35.90
C GLY A 18 6.27 1.62 -35.57
N VAL A 19 5.53 0.51 -35.67
CA VAL A 19 4.24 0.39 -35.03
C VAL A 19 4.57 0.54 -33.55
N SER A 20 4.38 1.75 -33.04
CA SER A 20 4.45 2.03 -31.62
C SER A 20 3.33 1.22 -30.99
N LEU A 21 3.65 -0.01 -30.61
CA LEU A 21 2.82 -0.78 -29.72
C LEU A 21 2.69 0.07 -28.45
N PRO A 22 1.47 0.32 -27.96
CA PRO A 22 1.30 1.00 -26.68
C PRO A 22 2.20 0.29 -25.67
N GLU A 23 2.98 1.05 -24.90
CA GLU A 23 3.84 0.50 -23.86
C GLU A 23 3.07 -0.56 -23.06
N PRO A 24 3.69 -1.70 -22.72
CA PRO A 24 3.04 -2.72 -21.91
C PRO A 24 2.55 -2.08 -20.61
N GLN A 25 1.24 -1.84 -20.54
CA GLN A 25 0.64 -1.13 -19.43
C GLN A 25 0.71 -2.08 -18.24
N GLY A 26 1.52 -1.71 -17.24
CA GLY A 26 1.66 -2.45 -16.00
C GLY A 26 0.33 -2.65 -15.25
N PRO A 27 0.33 -3.37 -14.11
CA PRO A 27 -0.87 -3.60 -13.34
C PRO A 27 -1.55 -2.27 -13.00
N VAL A 28 -2.81 -2.12 -13.38
CA VAL A 28 -3.62 -0.94 -13.06
C VAL A 28 -4.47 -1.32 -11.87
N VAL A 29 -4.03 -0.91 -10.69
CA VAL A 29 -4.74 -1.16 -9.43
C VAL A 29 -5.51 0.07 -8.96
N GLU A 30 -5.34 1.21 -9.62
CA GLU A 30 -5.98 2.48 -9.28
C GLU A 30 -6.54 3.14 -10.55
N ALA A 31 -7.79 3.61 -10.49
CA ALA A 31 -8.47 4.25 -11.61
C ALA A 31 -9.34 5.41 -11.11
N GLY A 32 -9.22 6.57 -11.75
CA GLY A 32 -10.06 7.75 -11.48
C GLY A 32 -11.35 7.70 -12.29
N SER A 33 -12.48 7.97 -11.63
CA SER A 33 -13.75 8.24 -12.29
C SER A 33 -14.04 9.74 -12.26
N PRO A 34 -13.90 10.46 -13.37
CA PRO A 34 -14.28 11.87 -13.44
C PRO A 34 -15.79 12.05 -13.23
N THR A 35 -16.60 11.06 -13.62
CA THR A 35 -18.08 11.08 -13.51
C THR A 35 -18.55 11.22 -12.07
N VAL A 36 -17.92 10.53 -11.12
CA VAL A 36 -18.26 10.61 -9.68
C VAL A 36 -17.21 11.37 -8.87
N SER A 37 -16.21 11.96 -9.54
CA SER A 37 -15.09 12.65 -8.90
C SER A 37 -14.50 11.82 -7.77
N ALA A 38 -14.03 10.62 -8.10
CA ALA A 38 -13.47 9.71 -7.11
C ALA A 38 -12.40 8.81 -7.71
N THR A 39 -11.43 8.43 -6.89
CA THR A 39 -10.40 7.45 -7.23
C THR A 39 -10.73 6.12 -6.59
N PHE A 40 -10.71 5.07 -7.40
CA PHE A 40 -10.97 3.70 -6.98
C PHE A 40 -9.66 2.93 -7.00
N ARG A 41 -9.34 2.24 -5.90
CA ARG A 41 -8.14 1.43 -5.79
C ARG A 41 -8.47 0.01 -5.32
N VAL A 42 -8.07 -0.98 -6.11
CA VAL A 42 -8.13 -2.40 -5.74
C VAL A 42 -6.90 -2.73 -4.89
N GLN A 43 -7.12 -3.19 -3.66
CA GLN A 43 -6.05 -3.53 -2.72
C GLN A 43 -5.55 -4.96 -2.89
N GLY A 44 -6.38 -5.82 -3.46
CA GLY A 44 -6.05 -7.24 -3.72
C GLY A 44 -7.31 -8.08 -3.86
N CYS A 45 -7.19 -9.22 -4.53
CA CYS A 45 -8.27 -10.18 -4.69
C CYS A 45 -7.94 -11.47 -3.94
N ALA A 46 -8.94 -12.07 -3.31
CA ALA A 46 -8.77 -13.32 -2.59
C ALA A 46 -10.03 -14.20 -2.66
N ARG A 47 -9.86 -15.52 -2.62
CA ARG A 47 -11.00 -16.44 -2.49
C ARG A 47 -11.49 -16.51 -1.05
N ASP A 48 -12.76 -16.22 -0.82
CA ASP A 48 -13.39 -16.35 0.49
C ASP A 48 -13.72 -17.82 0.84
N GLN A 49 -14.27 -18.02 2.03
CA GLN A 49 -14.65 -19.35 2.53
C GLN A 49 -15.78 -20.01 1.72
N ARG A 50 -16.50 -19.25 0.88
CA ARG A 50 -17.55 -19.75 -0.02
C ARG A 50 -16.99 -20.03 -1.42
N GLY A 51 -15.67 -19.89 -1.62
CA GLY A 51 -14.98 -20.06 -2.90
C GLY A 51 -15.16 -18.89 -3.86
N GLN A 52 -15.80 -17.80 -3.42
CA GLN A 52 -16.03 -16.60 -4.22
C GLN A 52 -14.77 -15.75 -4.25
N VAL A 53 -14.45 -15.15 -5.39
CA VAL A 53 -13.33 -14.21 -5.48
C VAL A 53 -13.82 -12.84 -5.04
N VAL A 54 -13.18 -12.27 -4.03
CA VAL A 54 -13.50 -10.97 -3.45
C VAL A 54 -12.29 -10.06 -3.62
N CYS A 55 -12.47 -8.95 -4.35
CA CYS A 55 -11.46 -7.93 -4.53
C CYS A 55 -11.75 -6.75 -3.59
N ALA A 56 -10.86 -6.50 -2.63
CA ALA A 56 -10.98 -5.37 -1.72
C ALA A 56 -10.79 -4.07 -2.48
N LEU A 57 -11.71 -3.13 -2.29
CA LEU A 57 -11.80 -1.88 -3.01
C LEU A 57 -11.82 -0.71 -2.04
N GLN A 58 -11.03 0.31 -2.34
CA GLN A 58 -11.06 1.58 -1.65
C GLN A 58 -11.54 2.66 -2.61
N ILE A 59 -12.46 3.50 -2.15
CA ILE A 59 -13.00 4.62 -2.92
C ILE A 59 -12.62 5.90 -2.19
N GLN A 60 -11.87 6.78 -2.84
CA GLN A 60 -11.50 8.09 -2.32
C GLN A 60 -12.26 9.16 -3.09
N SER A 61 -13.19 9.83 -2.43
CA SER A 61 -13.89 10.98 -2.99
C SER A 61 -12.95 12.16 -3.16
N THR A 62 -12.95 12.74 -4.35
CA THR A 62 -12.38 14.06 -4.66
C THR A 62 -13.49 15.09 -4.95
N ALA A 63 -14.76 14.68 -4.79
CA ALA A 63 -15.91 15.54 -4.97
C ALA A 63 -15.95 16.65 -3.92
N ARG A 64 -16.41 17.83 -4.34
CA ARG A 64 -16.64 18.99 -3.45
C ARG A 64 -17.97 18.92 -2.70
N THR A 65 -18.89 18.07 -3.15
CA THR A 65 -20.23 17.88 -2.58
C THR A 65 -20.50 16.40 -2.36
N ASN A 66 -21.43 16.09 -1.45
CA ASN A 66 -21.88 14.72 -1.23
C ASN A 66 -22.62 14.23 -2.47
N GLN A 67 -22.35 12.99 -2.87
CA GLN A 67 -22.97 12.36 -4.03
C GLN A 67 -23.65 11.05 -3.63
N GLN A 68 -24.65 10.65 -4.39
CA GLN A 68 -25.19 9.29 -4.35
C GLN A 68 -24.72 8.58 -5.62
N VAL A 69 -23.98 7.50 -5.46
CA VAL A 69 -23.39 6.74 -6.56
C VAL A 69 -24.19 5.48 -6.77
N THR A 70 -24.52 5.20 -8.04
CA THR A 70 -25.16 3.95 -8.47
C THR A 70 -24.24 3.20 -9.40
N VAL A 71 -23.93 1.95 -9.07
CA VAL A 71 -23.12 1.05 -9.90
C VAL A 71 -23.99 -0.11 -10.34
N LEU A 72 -24.19 -0.26 -11.65
CA LEU A 72 -24.97 -1.36 -12.21
C LEU A 72 -24.14 -2.65 -12.20
N HIS A 73 -24.70 -3.77 -11.75
CA HIS A 73 -23.94 -5.04 -11.67
C HIS A 73 -23.52 -5.55 -13.06
N GLN A 74 -24.29 -5.24 -14.11
CA GLN A 74 -23.90 -5.53 -15.50
C GLN A 74 -22.60 -4.84 -15.95
N SER A 75 -22.19 -3.78 -15.25
CA SER A 75 -20.94 -3.06 -15.52
C SER A 75 -19.76 -3.64 -14.73
N VAL A 76 -19.99 -4.68 -13.92
CA VAL A 76 -19.00 -5.33 -13.05
C VAL A 76 -18.68 -6.71 -13.59
N ARG A 77 -17.47 -6.88 -14.10
CA ARG A 77 -17.00 -8.18 -14.60
C ARG A 77 -15.49 -8.31 -14.51
N ALA A 78 -15.01 -9.51 -14.25
CA ALA A 78 -13.60 -9.84 -14.36
C ALA A 78 -13.32 -10.66 -15.62
N ILE A 79 -12.10 -10.54 -16.13
CA ILE A 79 -11.56 -11.34 -17.24
C ILE A 79 -10.36 -12.10 -16.68
N SER A 80 -10.34 -13.42 -16.79
CA SER A 80 -9.17 -14.21 -16.38
C SER A 80 -8.04 -14.14 -17.39
N ALA A 81 -6.85 -14.64 -17.02
CA ALA A 81 -5.72 -14.81 -17.94
C ALA A 81 -6.08 -15.65 -19.18
N ARG A 82 -7.06 -16.54 -19.05
CA ARG A 82 -7.56 -17.41 -20.12
C ARG A 82 -8.66 -16.76 -20.98
N GLY A 83 -9.04 -15.52 -20.68
CA GLY A 83 -10.05 -14.76 -21.43
C GLY A 83 -11.50 -15.03 -21.03
N PHE A 84 -11.76 -15.81 -19.98
CA PHE A 84 -13.13 -16.04 -19.51
C PHE A 84 -13.68 -14.82 -18.77
N SER A 85 -14.94 -14.49 -19.04
CA SER A 85 -15.63 -13.39 -18.37
C SER A 85 -16.48 -13.89 -17.20
N TYR A 86 -16.28 -13.29 -16.03
CA TYR A 86 -16.99 -13.60 -14.80
C TYR A 86 -17.77 -12.37 -14.33
N PRO A 87 -19.11 -12.41 -14.31
CA PRO A 87 -19.91 -11.31 -13.78
C PRO A 87 -19.72 -11.20 -12.26
N GLY A 88 -19.82 -9.98 -11.75
CA GLY A 88 -19.75 -9.69 -10.32
C GLY A 88 -20.69 -8.59 -9.90
N TYR A 89 -20.53 -8.15 -8.66
CA TYR A 89 -21.22 -7.00 -8.12
C TYR A 89 -20.33 -6.25 -7.15
N LEU A 90 -20.65 -4.97 -6.94
CA LEU A 90 -20.00 -4.12 -5.97
C LEU A 90 -20.77 -4.19 -4.64
N ASP A 91 -20.08 -4.24 -3.52
CA ASP A 91 -20.64 -4.08 -2.18
C ASP A 91 -19.80 -3.02 -1.45
N VAL A 92 -20.44 -1.96 -0.96
CA VAL A 92 -19.75 -0.81 -0.32
C VAL A 92 -20.32 -0.66 1.08
N GLU A 93 -19.47 -0.38 2.05
CA GLU A 93 -19.89 -0.15 3.43
C GLU A 93 -20.89 1.01 3.50
N GLY A 94 -22.01 0.80 4.19
CA GLY A 94 -23.12 1.75 4.25
C GLY A 94 -23.94 1.87 2.95
N GLY A 95 -23.60 1.08 1.92
CA GLY A 95 -24.35 0.97 0.68
C GLY A 95 -25.47 -0.07 0.73
N GLN A 96 -26.39 0.04 -0.22
CA GLN A 96 -27.46 -0.93 -0.45
C GLN A 96 -27.16 -1.72 -1.73
N VAL A 97 -27.03 -3.04 -1.57
CA VAL A 97 -26.89 -3.97 -2.70
C VAL A 97 -28.28 -4.48 -3.07
N GLU A 98 -28.77 -4.07 -4.23
CA GLU A 98 -30.02 -4.53 -4.82
C GLU A 98 -29.76 -5.62 -5.87
N ALA A 99 -30.81 -6.17 -6.47
CA ALA A 99 -30.70 -7.30 -7.41
C ALA A 99 -29.87 -7.01 -8.68
N ASN A 100 -29.79 -5.73 -9.11
CA ASN A 100 -29.13 -5.35 -10.37
C ASN A 100 -28.15 -4.18 -10.23
N ARG A 101 -28.01 -3.62 -9.02
CA ARG A 101 -27.20 -2.42 -8.78
C ARG A 101 -26.81 -2.30 -7.32
N THR A 102 -25.81 -1.47 -7.09
CA THR A 102 -25.40 -1.06 -5.76
C THR A 102 -25.49 0.45 -5.68
N VAL A 103 -26.14 0.95 -4.64
CA VAL A 103 -26.33 2.37 -4.39
C VAL A 103 -25.66 2.71 -3.08
N PHE A 104 -24.81 3.74 -3.06
CA PHE A 104 -24.14 4.17 -1.84
C PHE A 104 -23.95 5.68 -1.82
N ALA A 105 -23.87 6.26 -0.62
CA ALA A 105 -23.51 7.65 -0.45
C ALA A 105 -21.99 7.79 -0.52
N LEU A 106 -21.51 8.76 -1.29
CA LEU A 106 -20.11 9.15 -1.37
C LEU A 106 -19.97 10.61 -0.90
N PRO A 107 -19.71 10.83 0.40
CA PRO A 107 -19.52 12.18 0.91
C PRO A 107 -18.28 12.87 0.32
N ALA A 108 -18.29 14.19 0.30
CA ALA A 108 -17.15 15.00 -0.17
C ALA A 108 -15.89 14.69 0.65
N GLY A 109 -14.77 14.41 -0.04
CA GLY A 109 -13.48 14.12 0.60
C GLY A 109 -13.42 12.81 1.42
N ALA A 110 -14.52 12.05 1.51
CA ALA A 110 -14.57 10.82 2.28
C ALA A 110 -13.83 9.67 1.61
N ARG A 111 -13.38 8.74 2.44
CA ARG A 111 -12.84 7.45 2.04
C ARG A 111 -13.82 6.37 2.43
N LEU A 112 -14.21 5.53 1.47
CA LEU A 112 -15.08 4.39 1.70
C LEU A 112 -14.35 3.09 1.41
N VAL A 113 -14.76 2.05 2.11
CA VAL A 113 -14.30 0.68 1.89
C VAL A 113 -15.43 -0.10 1.21
N GLY A 114 -15.06 -0.87 0.20
CA GLY A 114 -15.95 -1.78 -0.48
C GLY A 114 -15.22 -3.02 -0.94
N LYS A 115 -15.95 -3.85 -1.66
CA LYS A 115 -15.44 -5.08 -2.26
C LYS A 115 -16.19 -5.37 -3.55
N VAL A 116 -15.48 -5.90 -4.53
CA VAL A 116 -16.10 -6.49 -5.72
C VAL A 116 -16.17 -8.00 -5.50
N VAL A 117 -17.37 -8.56 -5.55
CA VAL A 117 -17.61 -9.99 -5.37
C VAL A 117 -17.86 -10.63 -6.73
N LEU A 118 -17.07 -11.67 -7.03
CA LEU A 118 -17.12 -12.46 -8.25
C LEU A 118 -17.47 -13.91 -7.87
N PRO A 119 -18.76 -14.26 -7.83
CA PRO A 119 -19.22 -15.50 -7.20
C PRO A 119 -18.90 -16.77 -7.99
N LYS A 120 -18.58 -16.65 -9.29
CA LYS A 120 -18.48 -17.79 -10.22
C LYS A 120 -17.09 -17.95 -10.85
N VAL A 121 -16.05 -17.37 -10.27
CA VAL A 121 -14.68 -17.52 -10.78
C VAL A 121 -14.20 -18.95 -10.53
N ALA A 122 -13.89 -19.67 -11.61
CA ALA A 122 -13.48 -21.08 -11.56
C ALA A 122 -12.25 -21.27 -10.65
N ALA A 123 -12.24 -22.33 -9.84
CA ALA A 123 -11.30 -22.53 -8.71
C ALA A 123 -9.83 -22.48 -9.12
N GLU A 124 -9.51 -22.92 -10.32
CA GLU A 124 -8.17 -22.96 -10.90
C GLU A 124 -7.63 -21.58 -11.35
N GLU A 125 -8.48 -20.56 -11.41
CA GLU A 125 -8.04 -19.19 -11.72
C GLU A 125 -7.33 -18.59 -10.50
N ASN A 126 -6.06 -18.22 -10.67
CA ASN A 126 -5.25 -17.57 -9.64
C ASN A 126 -4.90 -16.12 -10.01
N PHE A 127 -5.42 -15.63 -11.14
CA PHE A 127 -5.09 -14.32 -11.69
C PHE A 127 -6.23 -13.78 -12.55
N LEU A 128 -6.56 -12.50 -12.36
CA LEU A 128 -7.46 -11.75 -13.21
C LEU A 128 -6.63 -10.83 -14.12
N ALA A 129 -6.76 -11.02 -15.42
CA ALA A 129 -6.15 -10.15 -16.41
C ALA A 129 -6.74 -8.74 -16.35
N ALA A 130 -8.06 -8.65 -16.21
CA ALA A 130 -8.77 -7.40 -16.04
C ALA A 130 -9.95 -7.50 -15.08
N LEU A 131 -10.29 -6.39 -14.42
CA LEU A 131 -11.52 -6.19 -13.69
C LEU A 131 -12.15 -4.88 -14.15
N TYR A 132 -13.41 -4.94 -14.56
CA TYR A 132 -14.20 -3.78 -14.95
C TYR A 132 -15.19 -3.44 -13.85
N LEU A 133 -15.28 -2.16 -13.52
CA LEU A 133 -16.20 -1.61 -12.51
C LEU A 133 -16.75 -0.28 -12.99
N GLY A 134 -18.00 -0.24 -13.45
CA GLY A 134 -18.67 1.03 -13.78
C GLY A 134 -17.92 1.90 -14.82
N GLY A 135 -17.22 1.26 -15.77
CA GLY A 135 -16.41 1.94 -16.78
C GLY A 135 -14.93 2.12 -16.41
N LEU A 136 -14.54 1.76 -15.19
CA LEU A 136 -13.13 1.68 -14.78
C LEU A 136 -12.54 0.33 -15.13
N GLU A 137 -11.28 0.31 -15.54
CA GLU A 137 -10.51 -0.91 -15.82
C GLU A 137 -9.35 -1.03 -14.84
N PHE A 138 -9.25 -2.17 -14.19
CA PHE A 138 -8.12 -2.60 -13.40
C PHE A 138 -7.47 -3.79 -14.09
N ARG A 139 -6.15 -3.95 -13.97
CA ARG A 139 -5.41 -5.01 -14.65
C ARG A 139 -4.39 -5.67 -13.75
N GLY A 140 -4.14 -6.95 -14.02
CA GLY A 140 -3.06 -7.70 -13.42
C GLY A 140 -3.26 -7.99 -11.93
N LEU A 141 -4.45 -8.49 -11.56
CA LEU A 141 -4.83 -8.70 -10.16
C LEU A 141 -4.62 -10.18 -9.79
N PRO A 142 -3.63 -10.52 -8.93
CA PRO A 142 -3.50 -11.88 -8.43
C PRO A 142 -4.66 -12.22 -7.48
N ILE A 143 -5.06 -13.50 -7.48
CA ILE A 143 -6.08 -14.04 -6.58
C ILE A 143 -5.35 -14.83 -5.50
N GLY A 144 -5.25 -14.26 -4.31
CA GLY A 144 -4.78 -14.96 -3.12
C GLY A 144 -5.83 -15.89 -2.53
N GLN A 145 -5.47 -16.60 -1.47
CA GLN A 145 -6.45 -17.21 -0.57
C GLN A 145 -6.85 -16.17 0.47
N ALA A 146 -8.13 -16.04 0.79
CA ALA A 146 -8.52 -15.17 1.90
C ALA A 146 -7.88 -15.75 3.15
N ALA A 147 -7.18 -14.89 3.90
CA ALA A 147 -6.78 -15.26 5.25
C ALA A 147 -8.03 -15.74 6.00
N PRO A 148 -7.96 -16.86 6.76
CA PRO A 148 -9.11 -17.35 7.51
C PRO A 148 -9.69 -16.19 8.32
N ALA A 149 -11.01 -16.00 8.22
CA ALA A 149 -11.71 -14.90 8.87
C ALA A 149 -11.32 -14.84 10.35
N GLN A 150 -10.51 -13.86 10.70
CA GLN A 150 -10.31 -13.52 12.10
C GLN A 150 -11.65 -12.98 12.60
N PRO A 151 -12.16 -13.45 13.76
CA PRO A 151 -13.30 -12.84 14.40
C PRO A 151 -13.05 -11.33 14.52
N ALA A 152 -14.08 -10.52 14.23
CA ALA A 152 -14.00 -9.07 14.12
C ALA A 152 -13.08 -8.43 15.19
N PRO A 153 -11.99 -7.75 14.81
CA PRO A 153 -11.18 -7.00 15.77
C PRO A 153 -11.88 -5.68 16.10
N GLN A 154 -12.21 -5.51 17.37
CA GLN A 154 -12.24 -4.20 18.02
C GLN A 154 -10.93 -3.46 17.68
N ALA A 155 -11.03 -2.14 17.48
CA ALA A 155 -9.96 -1.22 17.11
C ALA A 155 -8.57 -1.71 17.55
N GLN A 156 -7.78 -2.22 16.59
CA GLN A 156 -6.35 -2.43 16.78
C GLN A 156 -5.58 -2.13 15.50
N PRO A 157 -4.43 -1.46 15.59
CA PRO A 157 -4.03 -0.60 14.49
C PRO A 157 -2.89 -1.20 13.64
N GLN A 158 -2.87 -0.87 12.34
CA GLN A 158 -2.18 -1.63 11.27
C GLN A 158 -0.67 -1.40 11.23
N ALA A 159 0.09 -2.50 11.35
CA ALA A 159 1.52 -2.63 11.10
C ALA A 159 1.84 -2.50 9.60
N GLN A 160 2.40 -1.37 9.18
CA GLN A 160 3.02 -1.24 7.87
C GLN A 160 4.30 -2.09 7.83
N THR A 161 4.35 -3.07 6.92
CA THR A 161 5.55 -3.87 6.68
C THR A 161 6.40 -3.11 5.66
N ALA A 162 7.57 -2.65 6.08
CA ALA A 162 8.48 -1.82 5.32
C ALA A 162 9.29 -2.66 4.31
N GLU A 163 9.35 -2.23 3.04
CA GLU A 163 10.39 -2.67 2.10
C GLU A 163 11.72 -2.04 2.54
N GLY A 164 12.62 -2.85 3.10
CA GLY A 164 13.77 -2.33 3.86
C GLY A 164 13.33 -1.67 5.18
N TRP A 165 14.27 -1.25 6.04
CA TRP A 165 13.92 -0.58 7.31
C TRP A 165 13.53 0.89 7.08
N LYS A 166 12.56 1.10 6.17
CA LYS A 166 12.06 2.40 5.73
C LYS A 166 10.53 2.40 5.69
N ALA A 167 9.91 3.27 6.48
CA ALA A 167 8.46 3.39 6.54
C ALA A 167 8.04 4.84 6.30
N THR A 168 6.88 5.04 5.67
CA THR A 168 6.26 6.36 5.51
C THR A 168 4.96 6.41 6.29
N VAL A 169 4.91 7.30 7.27
CA VAL A 169 3.75 7.54 8.13
C VAL A 169 3.34 9.01 8.02
N GLY A 170 2.19 9.26 7.39
CA GLY A 170 1.72 10.62 7.13
C GLY A 170 2.76 11.42 6.35
N PRO A 171 3.20 12.59 6.85
CA PRO A 171 4.23 13.38 6.18
C PRO A 171 5.65 12.86 6.41
N PHE A 172 5.85 11.93 7.34
CA PHE A 172 7.18 11.48 7.76
C PHE A 172 7.62 10.24 7.02
N THR A 173 8.85 10.25 6.54
CA THR A 173 9.58 9.05 6.10
C THR A 173 10.65 8.74 7.12
N LEU A 174 10.57 7.56 7.74
CA LEU A 174 11.49 7.04 8.73
C LEU A 174 12.36 5.98 8.09
N GLU A 175 13.66 6.06 8.28
CA GLU A 175 14.62 5.09 7.74
C GLU A 175 15.65 4.73 8.81
N LEU A 176 16.05 3.47 8.90
CA LEU A 176 17.12 3.06 9.80
C LEU A 176 18.44 3.73 9.39
N ALA A 177 19.03 4.52 10.29
CA ALA A 177 20.19 5.36 10.02
C ALA A 177 21.53 4.72 10.42
N GLY A 178 21.50 3.51 10.96
CA GLY A 178 22.68 2.81 11.46
C GLY A 178 22.32 1.55 12.25
N GLU A 179 23.35 0.89 12.77
CA GLU A 179 23.17 -0.31 13.59
C GLU A 179 22.54 0.05 14.95
N PRO A 180 21.61 -0.78 15.47
CA PRO A 180 21.18 -0.70 16.85
C PRO A 180 22.37 -0.76 17.82
N ALA A 181 22.27 -0.16 18.99
CA ALA A 181 23.32 -0.23 20.00
C ALA A 181 22.74 -0.49 21.38
N LEU A 182 23.41 -1.33 22.19
CA LEU A 182 23.10 -1.41 23.61
C LEU A 182 23.69 -0.19 24.33
N VAL A 183 22.85 0.57 25.00
CA VAL A 183 23.26 1.70 25.85
C VAL A 183 22.98 1.32 27.29
N CYS A 184 24.07 1.06 28.03
CA CYS A 184 24.10 0.74 29.46
C CYS A 184 22.98 -0.20 29.95
N CYS A 185 23.26 -1.50 29.84
CA CYS A 185 22.62 -2.66 30.51
C CYS A 185 21.12 -2.88 30.31
N THR A 186 20.37 -1.85 29.89
CA THR A 186 18.92 -1.79 30.02
C THR A 186 18.24 -1.16 28.80
N TRP A 187 18.99 -0.58 27.87
CA TRP A 187 18.43 0.10 26.70
C TRP A 187 19.07 -0.35 25.40
N VAL A 188 18.23 -0.43 24.39
CA VAL A 188 18.60 -0.60 22.99
C VAL A 188 18.23 0.68 22.28
N VAL A 189 19.21 1.26 21.60
CA VAL A 189 19.02 2.47 20.83
C VAL A 189 18.97 2.11 19.36
N ILE A 190 17.87 2.43 18.71
CA ILE A 190 17.68 2.25 17.27
C ILE A 190 17.70 3.64 16.62
N PRO A 191 18.76 3.98 15.87
CA PRO A 191 18.87 5.30 15.24
C PRO A 191 18.05 5.35 13.94
N LEU A 192 17.19 6.35 13.84
CA LEU A 192 16.38 6.64 12.66
C LEU A 192 16.82 7.96 12.02
N LEU A 193 16.73 8.03 10.71
CA LEU A 193 16.71 9.25 9.92
C LEU A 193 15.28 9.51 9.53
N VAL A 194 14.74 10.66 9.93
CA VAL A 194 13.36 11.04 9.63
C VAL A 194 13.38 12.29 8.77
N VAL A 195 12.61 12.28 7.69
CA VAL A 195 12.36 13.47 6.85
C VAL A 195 10.86 13.69 6.73
N SER A 196 10.42 14.93 6.85
CA SER A 196 9.03 15.31 6.62
C SER A 196 8.88 15.96 5.24
N ASN A 197 7.80 15.68 4.52
CA ASN A 197 7.51 16.34 3.23
C ASN A 197 6.79 17.70 3.38
N GLN A 198 6.41 18.07 4.61
CA GLN A 198 5.79 19.35 4.97
C GLN A 198 6.22 19.75 6.38
N ASP A 199 5.93 20.98 6.79
CA ASP A 199 6.14 21.39 8.18
C ASP A 199 5.16 20.64 9.08
N ALA A 200 5.67 19.83 10.02
CA ALA A 200 4.85 18.97 10.86
C ALA A 200 5.56 18.56 12.15
N ARG A 201 4.78 18.33 13.20
CA ARG A 201 5.29 17.81 14.47
C ARG A 201 5.26 16.29 14.50
N LEU A 202 6.41 15.67 14.68
CA LEU A 202 6.53 14.22 14.83
C LEU A 202 6.06 13.81 16.23
N GLN A 203 5.28 12.73 16.31
CA GLN A 203 4.91 12.09 17.57
C GLN A 203 5.12 10.59 17.45
N ILE A 204 5.88 10.02 18.38
CA ILE A 204 6.13 8.58 18.47
C ILE A 204 5.65 8.11 19.84
N GLY A 205 4.85 7.05 19.86
CA GLY A 205 4.29 6.48 21.08
C GLY A 205 5.35 5.70 21.87
N SER A 206 5.15 5.57 23.18
CA SER A 206 6.04 4.81 24.08
C SER A 206 5.84 3.28 24.03
N ASN A 207 4.84 2.81 23.28
CA ASN A 207 4.48 1.40 23.18
C ASN A 207 5.34 0.68 22.13
N PHE A 208 6.60 0.45 22.46
CA PHE A 208 7.52 -0.35 21.66
C PHE A 208 7.33 -1.84 21.95
N ARG A 209 7.48 -2.68 20.92
CA ARG A 209 7.61 -4.13 21.08
C ARG A 209 8.75 -4.64 20.22
N MET A 210 9.69 -5.34 20.84
CA MET A 210 10.86 -5.91 20.20
C MET A 210 10.93 -7.41 20.49
N ILE A 211 11.27 -8.22 19.48
CA ILE A 211 11.42 -9.67 19.60
C ILE A 211 12.77 -10.09 19.02
N PHE A 212 13.44 -10.99 19.71
CA PHE A 212 14.72 -11.58 19.34
C PHE A 212 14.57 -13.00 18.77
N PRO A 213 15.59 -13.54 18.07
CA PRO A 213 15.58 -14.90 17.51
C PRO A 213 15.28 -16.01 18.52
N ASN A 214 15.72 -15.85 19.76
CA ASN A 214 15.46 -16.78 20.85
C ASN A 214 14.01 -16.71 21.40
N GLY A 215 13.13 -15.90 20.78
CA GLY A 215 11.73 -15.73 21.18
C GLY A 215 11.53 -14.78 22.36
N ILE A 216 12.59 -14.22 22.93
CA ILE A 216 12.49 -13.22 23.99
C ILE A 216 11.85 -11.96 23.44
N GLN A 217 10.87 -11.46 24.18
CA GLN A 217 10.18 -10.21 23.89
C GLN A 217 10.56 -9.14 24.91
N ARG A 218 10.74 -7.92 24.42
CA ARG A 218 10.85 -6.69 25.20
C ARG A 218 9.76 -5.71 24.81
N THR A 219 9.27 -4.97 25.78
CA THR A 219 8.21 -3.98 25.58
C THR A 219 8.51 -2.71 26.36
N GLY A 220 8.04 -1.59 25.82
CA GLY A 220 8.19 -0.28 26.45
C GLY A 220 9.49 0.42 26.09
N GLY A 221 9.45 1.74 26.25
CA GLY A 221 10.56 2.62 25.96
C GLY A 221 10.11 4.02 25.58
N GLU A 222 10.99 4.77 24.94
CA GLU A 222 10.75 6.15 24.55
C GLU A 222 11.48 6.52 23.27
N ALA A 223 10.98 7.55 22.57
CA ALA A 223 11.68 8.15 21.46
C ALA A 223 12.29 9.49 21.91
N ARG A 224 13.50 9.80 21.43
CA ARG A 224 14.16 11.08 21.67
C ARG A 224 14.62 11.71 20.37
N VAL A 225 14.49 13.03 20.28
CA VAL A 225 15.10 13.84 19.22
C VAL A 225 16.18 14.72 19.85
N PRO A 226 17.37 14.87 19.25
CA PRO A 226 18.39 15.77 19.77
C PRO A 226 17.82 17.17 20.04
N GLY A 227 17.97 17.66 21.26
CA GLY A 227 17.45 18.96 21.69
C GLY A 227 15.93 19.02 21.90
N ASP A 228 15.24 17.87 21.92
CA ASP A 228 13.79 17.73 22.12
C ASP A 228 12.92 18.56 21.15
N ASN A 229 13.46 18.91 19.98
CA ASN A 229 12.69 19.58 18.95
C ASN A 229 11.97 18.55 18.07
N TRP A 230 10.65 18.47 18.24
CA TRP A 230 9.78 17.55 17.51
C TRP A 230 9.16 18.15 16.26
N ASP A 231 9.39 19.43 15.99
CA ASP A 231 8.86 20.14 14.83
C ASP A 231 9.83 20.01 13.65
N PHE A 232 9.38 19.36 12.58
CA PHE A 232 10.14 19.14 11.36
C PHE A 232 9.82 20.23 10.35
N ILE A 233 10.87 20.76 9.72
CA ILE A 233 10.77 21.60 8.54
C ILE A 233 10.80 20.69 7.30
N ALA A 234 9.93 20.97 6.34
CA ALA A 234 9.83 20.19 5.10
C ALA A 234 11.21 19.98 4.43
N GLY A 235 11.54 18.73 4.11
CA GLY A 235 12.73 18.34 3.37
C GLY A 235 14.03 18.29 4.18
N ILE A 236 14.04 18.70 5.45
CA ILE A 236 15.24 18.65 6.29
C ILE A 236 15.25 17.35 7.11
N PRO A 237 16.22 16.43 6.90
CA PRO A 237 16.28 15.20 7.66
C PRO A 237 16.82 15.43 9.08
N MET A 238 16.22 14.78 10.08
CA MET A 238 16.66 14.81 11.47
C MET A 238 16.87 13.40 12.02
N LYS A 239 17.79 13.27 12.99
CA LYS A 239 18.01 12.00 13.70
C LYS A 239 16.98 11.84 14.81
N VAL A 240 16.39 10.67 14.90
CA VAL A 240 15.47 10.27 15.98
C VAL A 240 15.95 8.96 16.57
N PHE A 241 15.95 8.82 17.88
CA PHE A 241 16.46 7.64 18.57
C PHE A 241 15.32 6.94 19.29
N LEU A 242 15.09 5.66 19.00
CA LEU A 242 14.19 4.83 19.78
C LEU A 242 14.99 4.14 20.89
N TYR A 243 14.67 4.43 22.14
CA TYR A 243 15.22 3.77 23.33
C TYR A 243 14.22 2.73 23.78
N ILE A 244 14.56 1.45 23.63
CA ILE A 244 13.70 0.32 23.96
C ILE A 244 14.30 -0.45 25.12
N VAL A 245 13.48 -0.80 26.10
CA VAL A 245 13.94 -1.57 27.27
C VAL A 245 14.52 -2.91 26.80
N ALA A 246 15.65 -3.30 27.36
CA ALA A 246 16.30 -4.58 27.11
C ALA A 246 17.13 -5.03 28.31
N SER A 247 17.84 -6.15 28.16
CA SER A 247 18.81 -6.69 29.10
C SER A 247 20.15 -6.87 28.40
N SER A 248 21.26 -6.87 29.15
CA SER A 248 22.58 -7.23 28.63
C SER A 248 22.62 -8.65 28.05
N GLU A 249 21.72 -9.54 28.46
CA GLU A 249 21.56 -10.88 27.88
C GLU A 249 21.09 -10.84 26.41
N ASP A 250 20.40 -9.77 26.02
CA ASP A 250 19.88 -9.61 24.65
C ASP A 250 21.01 -9.36 23.63
N GLU A 251 22.20 -8.95 24.09
CA GLU A 251 23.39 -8.76 23.23
C GLU A 251 23.90 -10.06 22.60
N GLN A 252 23.42 -11.23 23.05
CA GLN A 252 23.80 -12.52 22.47
C GLN A 252 23.12 -12.79 21.12
N ASN A 253 22.12 -11.99 20.74
CA ASN A 253 21.38 -12.16 19.49
C ASN A 253 22.13 -11.51 18.30
N ASP A 254 21.96 -12.09 17.11
CA ASP A 254 22.56 -11.60 15.86
C ASP A 254 21.67 -10.57 15.13
N ARG A 255 20.40 -10.46 15.52
CA ARG A 255 19.39 -9.56 14.94
C ARG A 255 18.24 -9.34 15.90
N ILE A 256 17.42 -8.33 15.60
CA ILE A 256 16.05 -8.17 16.08
C ILE A 256 15.13 -8.77 15.01
N THR A 257 14.37 -9.82 15.32
CA THR A 257 13.48 -10.44 14.34
C THR A 257 12.25 -9.60 14.06
N TYR A 258 11.80 -8.82 15.06
CA TYR A 258 10.61 -7.99 14.97
C TYR A 258 10.75 -6.75 15.84
N LEU A 259 10.48 -5.59 15.27
CA LEU A 259 10.34 -4.31 15.95
C LEU A 259 9.00 -3.70 15.55
N GLU A 260 8.23 -3.27 16.55
CA GLU A 260 6.96 -2.58 16.42
C GLU A 260 6.98 -1.29 17.24
N PHE A 261 6.50 -0.21 16.63
CA PHE A 261 6.31 1.08 17.29
C PHE A 261 5.21 1.89 16.61
N TRP A 262 4.86 3.01 17.22
CA TRP A 262 3.71 3.83 16.85
C TRP A 262 4.13 5.23 16.46
N VAL A 263 3.68 5.71 15.31
CA VAL A 263 3.93 7.07 14.82
C VAL A 263 2.60 7.73 14.46
N HIS A 264 2.38 8.95 14.92
CA HIS A 264 1.16 9.69 14.58
C HIS A 264 1.30 10.32 13.18
N ASP A 265 0.35 10.06 12.29
CA ASP A 265 0.38 10.57 10.91
C ASP A 265 -0.21 12.00 10.75
N GLY A 266 -0.65 12.60 11.86
CA GLY A 266 -1.38 13.87 11.90
C GLY A 266 -2.89 13.71 12.07
N LYS A 267 -3.41 12.48 11.98
CA LYS A 267 -4.82 12.12 12.19
C LYS A 267 -4.99 10.98 13.18
N ASP A 268 -4.20 9.92 13.05
CA ASP A 268 -4.26 8.73 13.89
C ASP A 268 -2.88 8.09 14.08
N TRP A 269 -2.79 7.19 15.06
CA TRP A 269 -1.59 6.41 15.34
C TRP A 269 -1.44 5.28 14.32
N GLN A 270 -0.33 5.29 13.59
CA GLN A 270 0.04 4.25 12.65
C GLN A 270 1.12 3.37 13.25
N LYS A 271 0.99 2.06 13.06
CA LYS A 271 2.00 1.11 13.53
C LYS A 271 3.05 0.92 12.45
N VAL A 272 4.30 1.05 12.84
CA VAL A 272 5.45 0.69 12.01
C VAL A 272 5.94 -0.67 12.47
N VAL A 273 6.12 -1.59 11.53
CA VAL A 273 6.73 -2.90 11.80
C VAL A 273 7.93 -3.14 10.90
N TRP A 274 9.05 -3.35 11.55
CA TRP A 274 10.32 -3.72 10.93
C TRP A 274 10.72 -5.12 11.35
N ARG A 275 11.36 -5.85 10.45
CA ARG A 275 11.80 -7.22 10.67
C ARG A 275 13.26 -7.37 10.33
N ASP A 276 13.87 -8.38 10.93
CA ASP A 276 15.24 -8.80 10.64
C ASP A 276 16.28 -7.66 10.72
N ILE A 277 16.12 -6.71 11.66
CA ILE A 277 17.08 -5.61 11.86
C ILE A 277 18.39 -6.22 12.36
N PRO A 278 19.55 -5.98 11.71
CA PRO A 278 20.82 -6.54 12.15
C PRO A 278 21.20 -6.01 13.54
N TRP A 279 21.81 -6.87 14.35
CA TRP A 279 22.43 -6.48 15.61
C TRP A 279 23.94 -6.32 15.41
N PRO A 280 24.59 -5.30 16.00
CA PRO A 280 26.04 -5.18 15.92
C PRO A 280 26.67 -6.44 16.53
N LYS A 281 27.51 -7.12 15.76
CA LYS A 281 28.34 -8.20 16.31
C LYS A 281 29.34 -7.57 17.27
N LYS A 282 29.44 -8.10 18.50
CA LYS A 282 30.54 -7.75 19.40
C LYS A 282 31.85 -7.98 18.64
N LYS A 283 32.63 -6.91 18.47
CA LYS A 283 34.05 -7.02 18.15
C LYS A 283 34.82 -7.35 19.42
#